data_AF-A0A1Q7SCE8-F1
#
_entry.id   AF-A0A1Q7SCE8-F1
#
_cell.length_a   1.000
_cell.length_b   1.000
_cell.length_c   1.000
_cell.angle_alpha   90.00
_cell.angle_beta   90.00
_cell.angle_gamma   90.00
#
_symmetry.space_group_name_H-M   'P 1'
#
loop_
_entity.id
_entity.type
_entity.pdbx_description
1 polymer ?
#
loop_
_entity_poly.entity_id
_entity_poly.type
_entity_poly.pdbx_seq_one_letter_code
_entity_poly.pdbx_strand_id
1 'polypeptide(L)'
;MYGKFVHEAVIKSKAPISGATVHIVDELYDHGAIILQKSVPVAPDDTPETLAARVSRIEHEIYPEAIRLFAEGKVKIEEQHVEIESHA
;
A
#
# COMPACT_ATOMS: atom_id res chain seq x y z
N MET A 1 -12.64 -9.55 1.63
CA MET A 1 -13.22 -8.55 0.69
C MET A 1 -12.15 -8.30 -0.37
N TYR A 2 -12.47 -8.21 -1.66
CA TYR A 2 -11.47 -8.09 -2.73
C TYR A 2 -11.97 -7.25 -3.90
N GLY A 3 -11.06 -6.73 -4.72
CA GLY A 3 -11.39 -5.95 -5.92
C GLY A 3 -12.24 -4.71 -5.61
N LYS A 4 -13.19 -4.38 -6.49
CA LYS A 4 -14.05 -3.18 -6.34
C LYS A 4 -14.72 -3.05 -4.96
N PHE A 5 -15.06 -4.17 -4.31
CA PHE A 5 -15.73 -4.18 -3.02
C PHE A 5 -14.92 -3.50 -1.91
N VAL A 6 -13.57 -3.49 -1.99
CA VAL A 6 -12.75 -2.80 -0.98
C VAL A 6 -12.94 -1.28 -1.04
N HIS A 7 -13.04 -0.71 -2.23
CA HIS A 7 -13.23 0.74 -2.41
C HIS A 7 -14.66 1.17 -2.08
N GLU A 8 -15.66 0.33 -2.40
CA GLU A 8 -17.04 0.54 -1.95
C GLU A 8 -17.15 0.61 -0.42
N ALA A 9 -16.46 -0.28 0.29
CA ALA A 9 -16.46 -0.31 1.74
C ALA A 9 -15.80 0.94 2.35
N VAL A 10 -14.69 1.42 1.77
CA VAL A 10 -14.02 2.66 2.18
C VAL A 10 -14.93 3.88 2.02
N ILE A 11 -15.62 4.00 0.89
CA ILE A 11 -16.55 5.12 0.66
C ILE A 11 -17.73 5.02 1.63
N LYS A 12 -18.30 3.82 1.81
CA LYS A 12 -19.42 3.59 2.74
C LYS A 12 -19.06 3.89 4.19
N SER A 13 -17.81 3.65 4.59
CA SER A 13 -17.33 3.96 5.94
C SER A 13 -17.06 5.45 6.15
N LYS A 14 -17.09 6.27 5.08
CA LYS A 14 -16.75 7.70 5.08
C LYS A 14 -15.32 7.96 5.57
N ALA A 15 -14.42 7.01 5.36
CA ALA A 15 -13.02 7.20 5.66
C ALA A 15 -12.46 8.33 4.78
N PRO A 16 -11.72 9.30 5.35
CA PRO A 16 -11.18 10.43 4.57
C PRO A 16 -9.94 10.04 3.76
N ILE A 17 -9.35 8.88 4.04
CA ILE A 17 -8.07 8.43 3.50
C ILE A 17 -8.19 6.94 3.13
N SER A 18 -7.60 6.59 1.99
CA SER A 18 -7.32 5.21 1.57
C SER A 18 -5.83 5.09 1.22
N GLY A 19 -5.37 3.95 0.73
CA GLY A 19 -3.96 3.75 0.43
C GLY A 19 -3.64 2.39 -0.16
N ALA A 20 -2.35 2.19 -0.41
CA ALA A 20 -1.75 0.93 -0.79
C ALA A 20 -0.52 0.66 0.09
N THR A 21 -0.29 -0.62 0.37
CA THR A 21 0.80 -1.10 1.21
C THR A 21 1.53 -2.22 0.49
N VAL A 22 2.86 -2.18 0.48
CA VAL A 22 3.72 -3.27 0.06
C VAL A 22 4.33 -3.88 1.31
N HIS A 23 4.15 -5.17 1.51
CA HIS A 23 4.62 -5.89 2.69
C HIS A 23 5.17 -7.27 2.31
N ILE A 24 5.84 -7.91 3.26
CA ILE A 24 6.34 -9.27 3.12
C ILE A 24 5.21 -10.27 3.25
N VAL A 25 5.26 -11.34 2.45
CA VAL A 25 4.30 -12.44 2.54
C VAL A 25 4.70 -13.36 3.68
N ASP A 26 3.76 -13.65 4.59
CA ASP A 26 3.88 -14.69 5.60
C ASP A 26 2.65 -15.63 5.52
N GLU A 27 2.46 -16.52 6.50
CA GLU A 27 1.34 -17.47 6.54
C GLU A 27 -0.02 -16.80 6.86
N LEU A 28 0.00 -15.53 7.30
CA LEU A 28 -1.16 -14.78 7.69
C LEU A 28 -1.48 -13.73 6.62
N TYR A 29 -2.76 -13.60 6.30
CA TYR A 29 -3.18 -12.67 5.26
C TYR A 29 -2.94 -11.21 5.68
N ASP A 30 -2.29 -10.44 4.80
CA ASP A 30 -1.98 -9.00 4.95
C ASP A 30 -1.26 -8.63 6.27
N HIS A 31 -0.42 -9.53 6.80
CA HIS A 31 0.16 -9.39 8.14
C HIS A 31 1.68 -9.12 8.18
N GLY A 32 2.43 -9.50 7.15
CA GLY A 32 3.89 -9.40 7.20
C GLY A 32 4.42 -7.96 7.23
N ALA A 33 5.73 -7.84 7.45
CA ALA A 33 6.39 -6.56 7.69
C ALA A 33 6.19 -5.56 6.54
N ILE A 34 5.76 -4.33 6.88
CA ILE A 34 5.47 -3.28 5.90
C ILE A 34 6.77 -2.68 5.37
N ILE A 35 6.93 -2.71 4.04
CA ILE A 35 8.09 -2.16 3.33
C ILE A 35 7.83 -0.71 2.94
N LEU A 36 6.73 -0.46 2.22
CA LEU A 36 6.32 0.87 1.78
C LEU A 36 4.82 1.02 1.92
N GLN A 37 4.38 2.24 2.21
CA GLN A 37 2.96 2.58 2.25
C GLN A 37 2.77 3.97 1.69
N LYS A 38 1.70 4.14 0.92
CA LYS A 38 1.28 5.46 0.44
C LYS A 38 -0.22 5.63 0.61
N SER A 39 -0.61 6.85 0.97
CA SER A 39 -2.01 7.20 1.18
C SER A 39 -2.52 8.12 0.08
N VAL A 40 -3.83 8.08 -0.13
CA VAL A 40 -4.57 8.99 -1.02
C VAL A 40 -5.80 9.51 -0.29
N PRO A 41 -6.20 10.77 -0.51
CA PRO A 41 -7.46 11.28 0.02
C PRO A 41 -8.64 10.55 -0.64
N VAL A 42 -9.74 10.43 0.08
CA VAL A 42 -11.05 10.04 -0.46
C VAL A 42 -11.86 11.31 -0.65
N ALA A 43 -12.18 11.64 -1.90
CA ALA A 43 -12.94 12.83 -2.25
C ALA A 43 -14.44 12.62 -1.94
N PRO A 44 -15.19 13.69 -1.59
CA PRO A 44 -16.62 13.57 -1.28
C PRO A 44 -17.47 13.00 -2.42
N ASP A 45 -17.02 13.17 -3.66
CA ASP A 45 -17.67 12.75 -4.89
C ASP A 45 -17.02 11.50 -5.52
N ASP A 46 -16.12 10.81 -4.79
CA ASP A 46 -15.51 9.58 -5.31
C ASP A 46 -16.54 8.49 -5.56
N THR A 47 -16.40 7.82 -6.70
CA THR A 47 -16.98 6.51 -6.94
C THR A 47 -15.94 5.44 -6.57
N PRO A 48 -16.36 4.17 -6.37
CA PRO A 48 -15.42 3.08 -6.15
C PRO A 48 -14.35 2.99 -7.26
N GLU A 49 -14.71 3.30 -8.51
CA GLU A 49 -13.81 3.32 -9.66
C GLU A 49 -12.81 4.46 -9.61
N THR A 50 -13.22 5.68 -9.25
CA THR A 50 -12.29 6.82 -9.17
C THR A 50 -11.31 6.65 -8.02
N LEU A 51 -11.79 6.12 -6.88
CA LEU A 51 -10.92 5.78 -5.75
C LEU A 51 -9.97 4.63 -6.12
N ALA A 52 -10.46 3.57 -6.76
CA ALA A 52 -9.64 2.44 -7.21
C ALA A 52 -8.52 2.90 -8.16
N ALA A 53 -8.84 3.76 -9.13
CA ALA A 53 -7.85 4.30 -10.06
C ALA A 53 -6.77 5.13 -9.35
N ARG A 54 -7.15 5.87 -8.31
CA ARG A 54 -6.21 6.66 -7.50
C ARG A 54 -5.29 5.77 -6.66
N VAL A 55 -5.85 4.72 -6.03
CA VAL A 55 -5.08 3.71 -5.28
C VAL A 55 -4.15 2.93 -6.20
N SER A 56 -4.64 2.45 -7.36
CA SER A 56 -3.81 1.73 -8.33
C SER A 56 -2.63 2.56 -8.84
N ARG A 57 -2.80 3.88 -9.00
CA ARG A 57 -1.69 4.77 -9.38
C ARG A 57 -0.57 4.75 -8.34
N ILE A 58 -0.89 4.92 -7.06
CA ILE A 58 0.14 4.90 -6.01
C ILE A 58 0.74 3.50 -5.82
N GLU A 59 -0.04 2.44 -6.05
CA GLU A 59 0.45 1.06 -6.04
C GLU A 59 1.52 0.83 -7.13
N HIS A 60 1.26 1.29 -8.36
CA HIS A 60 2.24 1.26 -9.45
C HIS A 60 3.48 2.13 -9.21
N GLU A 61 3.45 3.05 -8.25
CA GLU A 61 4.62 3.82 -7.84
C GLU A 61 5.43 3.08 -6.77
N ILE A 62 4.79 2.66 -5.68
CA ILE A 62 5.49 2.09 -4.52
C ILE A 62 5.90 0.62 -4.72
N TYR A 63 5.19 -0.14 -5.56
CA TYR A 63 5.53 -1.54 -5.77
C TYR A 63 6.87 -1.72 -6.52
N PRO A 64 7.11 -1.06 -7.66
CA PRO A 64 8.42 -1.08 -8.31
C PRO A 64 9.52 -0.48 -7.43
N GLU A 65 9.21 0.53 -6.62
CA GLU A 65 10.17 1.12 -5.68
C GLU A 65 10.60 0.13 -4.61
N ALA A 66 9.68 -0.62 -4.01
CA ALA A 66 10.01 -1.68 -3.06
C ALA A 66 10.93 -2.72 -3.72
N ILE A 67 10.60 -3.17 -4.94
CA ILE A 67 11.44 -4.12 -5.69
C ILE A 67 12.85 -3.56 -5.91
N ARG A 68 12.96 -2.28 -6.28
CA ARG A 68 14.27 -1.61 -6.44
C ARG A 68 15.07 -1.63 -5.15
N LEU A 69 14.46 -1.29 -4.01
CA LEU A 69 15.14 -1.32 -2.71
C LEU A 69 15.66 -2.72 -2.35
N PHE A 70 14.88 -3.77 -2.64
CA PHE A 70 15.32 -5.16 -2.48
C PHE A 70 16.49 -5.50 -3.42
N ALA A 71 16.38 -5.15 -4.70
CA ALA A 71 17.42 -5.42 -5.69
C ALA A 71 18.76 -4.71 -5.37
N GLU A 72 18.69 -3.54 -4.73
CA GLU A 72 19.85 -2.77 -4.27
C GLU A 72 20.38 -3.25 -2.91
N GLY A 73 19.77 -4.25 -2.27
CA GLY A 73 20.18 -4.76 -0.96
C GLY A 73 19.93 -3.79 0.20
N LYS A 74 19.02 -2.81 0.02
CA LYS A 74 18.76 -1.72 0.97
C LYS A 74 17.70 -2.05 2.03
N VAL A 75 17.14 -3.25 1.99
CA VAL A 75 16.06 -3.65 2.88
C VAL A 75 16.59 -4.70 3.86
N LYS A 76 16.53 -4.39 5.15
CA LYS A 76 16.75 -5.35 6.24
C LYS A 76 15.44 -5.58 6.98
N ILE A 77 15.12 -6.86 7.20
CA ILE A 77 13.89 -7.26 7.87
C ILE A 77 14.27 -8.05 9.12
N GLU A 78 13.80 -7.58 10.27
CA GLU A 78 13.93 -8.26 11.56
C GLU A 78 12.52 -8.45 12.13
N GLU A 79 12.02 -9.70 12.08
CA GLU A 79 10.64 -10.04 12.42
C GLU A 79 9.61 -9.17 11.66
N GLN A 80 8.97 -8.22 12.36
CA GLN A 80 7.97 -7.28 11.83
C GLN A 80 8.53 -5.87 11.60
N HIS A 81 9.84 -5.69 11.82
CA HIS A 81 10.54 -4.44 11.63
C HIS A 81 11.28 -4.41 10.29
N VAL A 82 11.17 -3.30 9.57
CA VAL A 82 11.86 -3.07 8.31
C VAL A 82 12.73 -1.84 8.44
N GLU A 83 14.02 -2.02 8.23
CA GLU A 83 14.98 -0.92 8.07
C GLU A 83 15.29 -0.74 6.59
N ILE A 84 15.15 0.49 6.11
CA ILE A 84 15.51 0.88 4.75
C ILE A 84 16.73 1.78 4.82
N GLU A 85 17.82 1.35 4.18
CA GLU A 85 19.04 2.15 4.11
C GLU A 85 18.80 3.39 3.24
N SER A 86 18.72 4.56 3.87
CA SER A 86 18.68 5.84 3.17
C SER A 86 20.10 6.25 2.77
N HIS A 87 20.26 6.64 1.50
CA HIS A 87 21.44 7.39 1.09
C HIS A 87 21.22 8.85 1.49
N ALA A 88 22.13 9.40 2.28
CA ALA A 88 22.27 10.84 2.46
C ALA A 88 22.75 11.49 1.14
#